data_AF-A0A537HG62-F1
#
_entry.id   AF-A0A537HG62-F1
#
_cell.length_a   1.000
_cell.length_b   1.000
_cell.length_c   1.000
_cell.angle_alpha   90.00
_cell.angle_beta   90.00
_cell.angle_gamma   90.00
#
_symmetry.space_group_name_H-M   'P 1'
#
loop_
_entity.id
_entity.type
_entity.pdbx_description
1 polymer ?
#
loop_
_entity_poly.entity_id
_entity_poly.type
_entity_poly.pdbx_seq_one_letter_code
_entity_poly.pdbx_strand_id
1 'polypeptide(L)'
;MNTKVLATLLVGLIVRLEIASFAGHPVDMGLFTYSVRLYYETGRFDTLFPSLPLVYYVQLLFYSLYTMIRDAGFADLVFLYHPDYMVEGLVLRIPSILADLGIFYVLLKFTGKLRYAAFYLLNPFTIYLTGAWGMYDSLMMLPLVAGFVLVSRNQMRFASVSFVISGLFKLFGFIPFGLL
;
A
#
# COMPACT_ATOMS: atom_id res chain seq x y z
N MET A 1 17.38 -1.61 17.80
CA MET A 1 16.94 -0.50 16.93
C MET A 1 17.00 0.79 17.74
N ASN A 2 17.52 1.90 17.19
CA ASN A 2 17.58 3.18 17.91
C ASN A 2 16.16 3.61 18.33
N THR A 3 15.97 4.03 19.59
CA THR A 3 14.67 4.44 20.14
C THR A 3 13.94 5.45 19.26
N LYS A 4 14.66 6.39 18.62
CA LYS A 4 14.06 7.39 17.72
C LYS A 4 13.52 6.77 16.42
N VAL A 5 14.21 5.76 15.89
CA VAL A 5 13.77 5.02 14.69
C VAL A 5 12.49 4.25 15.01
N LEU A 6 12.47 3.55 16.15
CA LEU A 6 11.29 2.82 16.60
C LEU A 6 10.09 3.75 16.84
N ALA A 7 10.29 4.86 17.55
CA ALA A 7 9.24 5.84 17.78
C ALA A 7 8.67 6.39 16.46
N THR A 8 9.53 6.73 15.50
CA THR A 8 9.10 7.23 14.18
C THR A 8 8.27 6.19 13.43
N LEU A 9 8.71 4.92 13.44
CA LEU A 9 8.01 3.82 12.79
C LEU A 9 6.64 3.59 13.43
N LEU A 10 6.58 3.52 14.76
CA LEU A 10 5.33 3.31 15.49
C LEU A 10 4.34 4.45 15.29
N VAL A 11 4.79 5.71 15.36
CA VAL A 11 3.91 6.87 15.10
C VAL A 11 3.36 6.81 13.67
N GLY A 12 4.23 6.57 12.68
CA GLY A 12 3.81 6.49 11.27
C GLY A 12 2.82 5.35 10.99
N LEU A 13 2.99 4.21 11.67
CA LEU A 13 2.09 3.06 11.58
C LEU A 13 0.76 3.33 12.28
N ILE A 14 0.79 3.71 13.55
CA ILE A 14 -0.42 3.92 14.38
C ILE A 14 -1.31 4.96 13.72
N VAL A 15 -0.77 6.11 13.30
CA VAL A 15 -1.56 7.17 12.64
C VAL A 15 -2.26 6.63 11.39
N ARG A 16 -1.59 5.80 10.58
CA ARG A 16 -2.21 5.21 9.37
C ARG A 16 -3.28 4.19 9.71
N LEU A 17 -3.05 3.32 10.70
CA LEU A 17 -4.03 2.30 11.10
C LEU A 17 -5.30 2.93 11.70
N GLU A 18 -5.13 3.91 12.57
CA GLU A 18 -6.24 4.65 13.17
C GLU A 18 -7.07 5.34 12.09
N ILE A 19 -6.43 6.16 11.24
CA ILE A 19 -7.14 6.85 10.16
C ILE A 19 -7.79 5.86 9.18
N ALA A 20 -7.11 4.77 8.84
CA ALA A 20 -7.63 3.79 7.90
C ALA A 20 -8.90 3.08 8.39
N SER A 21 -9.14 3.07 9.70
CA SER A 21 -10.36 2.45 10.27
C SER A 21 -11.60 3.33 10.13
N PHE A 22 -11.43 4.64 9.88
CA PHE A 22 -12.53 5.63 9.93
C PHE A 22 -12.66 6.52 8.69
N ALA A 23 -11.69 6.48 7.78
CA ALA A 23 -11.68 7.28 6.56
C ALA A 23 -11.51 6.39 5.33
N GLY A 24 -11.69 6.93 4.13
CA GLY A 24 -11.61 6.21 2.87
C GLY A 24 -12.32 6.98 1.76
N HIS A 25 -11.69 7.13 0.59
CA HIS A 25 -12.33 7.77 -0.55
C HIS A 25 -13.47 6.86 -1.06
N PRO A 26 -14.72 7.34 -1.14
CA PRO A 26 -15.88 6.47 -1.37
C PRO A 26 -15.80 5.68 -2.69
N VAL A 27 -15.26 6.30 -3.74
CA VAL A 27 -15.17 5.66 -5.05
C VAL A 27 -14.07 4.60 -5.06
N ASP A 28 -12.87 4.95 -4.61
CA ASP A 28 -11.71 4.06 -4.72
C ASP A 28 -11.86 2.85 -3.79
N MET A 29 -12.26 3.10 -2.54
CA MET A 29 -12.55 2.03 -1.59
C MET A 29 -13.75 1.19 -2.02
N GLY A 30 -14.79 1.82 -2.59
CA GLY A 30 -15.94 1.10 -3.13
C GLY A 30 -15.55 0.16 -4.27
N LEU A 31 -14.67 0.59 -5.17
CA LEU A 31 -14.16 -0.24 -6.26
C LEU A 31 -13.32 -1.41 -5.74
N PHE A 32 -12.38 -1.16 -4.83
CA PHE A 32 -11.58 -2.24 -4.24
C PHE A 32 -12.44 -3.26 -3.52
N THR A 33 -13.39 -2.79 -2.71
CA THR A 33 -14.30 -3.64 -1.93
C THR A 33 -15.23 -4.44 -2.84
N TYR A 34 -15.77 -3.81 -3.88
CA TYR A 34 -16.58 -4.50 -4.88
C TYR A 34 -15.81 -5.65 -5.54
N SER A 35 -14.61 -5.39 -6.03
CA SER A 35 -13.83 -6.37 -6.80
C SER A 35 -13.42 -7.56 -5.93
N VAL A 36 -12.96 -7.34 -4.69
CA VAL A 36 -12.58 -8.44 -3.79
C VAL A 36 -13.81 -9.24 -3.33
N ARG A 37 -14.94 -8.59 -3.03
CA ARG A 37 -16.18 -9.30 -2.64
C ARG A 37 -16.74 -10.12 -3.80
N LEU A 38 -16.72 -9.58 -5.02
CA LEU A 38 -17.15 -10.33 -6.21
C LEU A 38 -16.39 -11.66 -6.33
N TYR A 39 -15.08 -11.64 -6.12
CA TYR A 39 -14.27 -12.85 -6.13
C TYR A 39 -14.62 -13.82 -5.00
N TYR A 40 -14.65 -13.35 -3.75
CA TYR A 40 -14.85 -14.23 -2.60
C TYR A 40 -16.30 -14.74 -2.45
N GLU A 41 -17.30 -13.96 -2.89
CA GLU A 41 -18.71 -14.34 -2.78
C GLU A 41 -19.19 -15.19 -3.98
N THR A 42 -18.58 -15.03 -5.16
CA THR A 42 -19.09 -15.67 -6.40
C THR A 42 -18.05 -16.48 -7.17
N GLY A 43 -16.78 -16.38 -6.82
CA GLY A 43 -15.66 -16.99 -7.57
C GLY A 43 -15.33 -16.28 -8.87
N ARG A 44 -15.92 -15.12 -9.16
CA ARG A 44 -15.71 -14.38 -10.42
C ARG A 44 -14.62 -13.31 -10.27
N PHE A 45 -13.73 -13.23 -11.24
CA PHE A 45 -12.79 -12.12 -11.33
C PHE A 45 -13.50 -10.88 -11.87
N ASP A 46 -13.18 -9.71 -11.30
CA ASP A 46 -13.60 -8.43 -11.85
C ASP A 46 -12.73 -8.06 -13.06
N THR A 47 -13.27 -8.23 -14.26
CA THR A 47 -12.58 -7.87 -15.51
C THR A 47 -12.64 -6.38 -15.83
N LEU A 48 -13.40 -5.60 -15.07
CA LEU A 48 -13.55 -4.15 -15.22
C LEU A 48 -12.77 -3.38 -14.16
N PHE A 49 -11.98 -4.07 -13.33
CA PHE A 49 -11.16 -3.44 -12.32
C PHE A 49 -10.23 -2.39 -12.94
N PRO A 50 -10.27 -1.12 -12.49
CA PRO A 50 -9.62 0.00 -13.18
C PRO A 50 -8.10 0.06 -12.97
N SER A 51 -7.50 -0.96 -12.38
CA SER A 51 -6.08 -1.02 -12.06
C SER A 51 -5.41 -2.25 -12.67
N LEU A 52 -4.08 -2.26 -12.65
CA LEU A 52 -3.28 -3.34 -13.20
C LEU A 52 -3.50 -4.64 -12.42
N PRO A 53 -3.43 -5.82 -13.09
CA PRO A 53 -3.76 -7.10 -12.46
C PRO A 53 -2.98 -7.40 -11.18
N LEU A 54 -1.72 -6.95 -11.08
CA LEU A 54 -0.90 -7.19 -9.89
C LEU A 54 -1.51 -6.55 -8.62
N VAL A 55 -2.09 -5.35 -8.73
CA VAL A 55 -2.77 -4.69 -7.61
C VAL A 55 -3.94 -5.55 -7.14
N TYR A 56 -4.72 -6.07 -8.08
CA TYR A 56 -5.87 -6.90 -7.77
C TYR A 56 -5.47 -8.19 -7.05
N TYR A 57 -4.45 -8.90 -7.53
CA TYR A 57 -3.97 -10.12 -6.87
C TYR A 57 -3.41 -9.85 -5.47
N VAL A 58 -2.73 -8.73 -5.26
CA VAL A 58 -2.27 -8.32 -3.92
C VAL A 58 -3.46 -8.05 -3.01
N GLN A 59 -4.50 -7.38 -3.50
CA GLN A 59 -5.72 -7.15 -2.73
C GLN A 59 -6.41 -8.46 -2.36
N LEU A 60 -6.59 -9.40 -3.29
CA LEU A 60 -7.15 -10.72 -3.02
C LEU A 60 -6.32 -11.45 -1.94
N LEU A 61 -5.00 -11.48 -2.07
CA LEU A 61 -4.12 -12.14 -1.10
C LEU A 61 -4.34 -11.63 0.32
N PHE A 62 -4.36 -10.31 0.53
CA PHE A 62 -4.53 -9.74 1.86
C PHE A 62 -5.98 -9.85 2.37
N TYR A 63 -6.94 -9.70 1.47
CA TYR A 63 -8.37 -9.80 1.79
C TYR A 63 -8.78 -11.23 2.18
N SER A 64 -8.07 -12.26 1.72
CA SER A 64 -8.32 -13.67 2.08
C SER A 64 -8.46 -13.89 3.59
N LEU A 65 -7.61 -13.23 4.39
CA LEU A 65 -7.63 -13.36 5.85
C LEU A 65 -8.89 -12.73 6.46
N TYR A 66 -9.33 -11.61 5.90
CA TYR A 66 -10.57 -10.95 6.33
C TYR A 66 -11.78 -11.83 6.01
N THR A 67 -11.85 -12.40 4.80
CA THR A 67 -12.91 -13.34 4.42
C THR A 67 -12.97 -14.53 5.37
N MET A 68 -11.83 -15.16 5.68
CA MET A 68 -11.79 -16.30 6.61
C MET A 68 -12.32 -15.94 8.00
N ILE A 69 -12.02 -14.75 8.50
CA ILE A 69 -12.48 -14.28 9.81
C ILE A 69 -13.98 -13.96 9.77
N ARG A 70 -14.48 -13.39 8.67
CA ARG A 70 -15.92 -13.15 8.44
C ARG A 70 -16.70 -14.46 8.36
N ASP A 71 -16.18 -15.46 7.66
CA ASP A 71 -16.77 -16.80 7.56
C ASP A 71 -16.80 -17.52 8.91
N ALA A 72 -15.85 -17.21 9.80
CA ALA A 72 -15.83 -17.68 11.18
C ALA A 72 -16.84 -16.95 12.12
N GLY A 73 -17.66 -16.05 11.58
CA GLY A 73 -18.71 -15.35 12.32
C GLY A 73 -18.32 -13.98 12.88
N PHE A 74 -17.17 -13.43 12.49
CA PHE A 74 -16.81 -12.06 12.88
C PHE A 74 -17.82 -11.05 12.31
N ALA A 75 -18.38 -10.20 13.16
CA ALA A 75 -19.28 -9.12 12.76
C ALA A 75 -18.50 -7.80 12.68
N ASP A 76 -18.16 -7.38 11.46
CA ASP A 76 -17.48 -6.09 11.24
C ASP A 76 -18.48 -4.92 11.34
N LEU A 77 -17.99 -3.76 11.76
CA LEU A 77 -18.78 -2.56 11.98
C LEU A 77 -18.80 -1.70 10.73
N VAL A 78 -19.94 -1.06 10.47
CA VAL A 78 -20.04 0.01 9.48
C VAL A 78 -19.88 1.34 10.20
N PHE A 79 -18.98 2.18 9.70
CA PHE A 79 -18.81 3.54 10.19
C PHE A 79 -19.50 4.52 9.23
N LEU A 80 -20.55 5.19 9.71
CA LEU A 80 -21.32 6.18 8.93
C LEU A 80 -21.75 5.62 7.55
N TYR A 81 -21.37 6.31 6.47
CA TYR A 81 -21.70 5.95 5.08
C TYR A 81 -20.50 5.38 4.31
N HIS A 82 -19.54 4.76 5.01
CA HIS A 82 -18.40 4.11 4.35
C HIS A 82 -18.87 2.96 3.43
N PRO A 83 -18.30 2.81 2.22
CA PRO A 83 -18.63 1.72 1.31
C PRO A 83 -18.10 0.36 1.81
N ASP A 84 -17.05 0.42 2.61
CA ASP A 84 -16.36 -0.68 3.28
C ASP A 84 -16.70 -0.75 4.77
N TYR A 85 -16.61 -1.93 5.36
CA TYR A 85 -16.61 -2.08 6.81
C TYR A 85 -15.29 -1.56 7.40
N MET A 86 -15.25 -1.26 8.70
CA MET A 86 -14.08 -0.66 9.35
C MET A 86 -12.81 -1.52 9.25
N VAL A 87 -12.91 -2.82 9.61
CA VAL A 87 -11.76 -3.72 9.56
C VAL A 87 -11.46 -4.14 8.12
N GLU A 88 -12.49 -4.35 7.31
CA GLU A 88 -12.36 -4.58 5.87
C GLU A 88 -11.53 -3.50 5.16
N GLY A 89 -11.88 -2.24 5.40
CA GLY A 89 -11.20 -1.08 4.85
C GLY A 89 -9.74 -1.02 5.26
N LEU A 90 -9.47 -1.29 6.54
CA LEU A 90 -8.12 -1.41 7.05
C LEU A 90 -7.33 -2.50 6.31
N VAL A 91 -7.90 -3.70 6.17
CA VAL A 91 -7.24 -4.85 5.52
C VAL A 91 -6.86 -4.55 4.08
N LEU A 92 -7.75 -3.89 3.32
CA LEU A 92 -7.47 -3.47 1.95
C LEU A 92 -6.29 -2.50 1.84
N ARG A 93 -6.00 -1.74 2.91
CA ARG A 93 -4.93 -0.74 2.96
C ARG A 93 -3.63 -1.26 3.59
N ILE A 94 -3.64 -2.41 4.27
CA ILE A 94 -2.43 -3.04 4.84
C ILE A 94 -1.30 -3.13 3.81
N PRO A 95 -1.49 -3.59 2.56
CA PRO A 95 -0.42 -3.64 1.57
C PRO A 95 0.26 -2.29 1.35
N SER A 96 -0.54 -1.23 1.21
CA SER A 96 -0.08 0.14 0.98
C SER A 96 0.64 0.71 2.20
N ILE A 97 0.14 0.43 3.41
CA ILE A 97 0.77 0.83 4.68
C ILE A 97 2.11 0.12 4.85
N LEU A 98 2.18 -1.19 4.57
CA LEU A 98 3.43 -1.96 4.61
C LEU A 98 4.44 -1.44 3.58
N ALA A 99 3.99 -1.02 2.40
CA ALA A 99 4.86 -0.42 1.41
C ALA A 99 5.43 0.93 1.87
N ASP A 100 4.65 1.77 2.55
CA ASP A 100 5.15 3.00 3.17
C ASP A 100 6.24 2.71 4.22
N LEU A 101 6.04 1.69 5.07
CA LEU A 101 7.07 1.24 6.02
C LEU A 101 8.31 0.69 5.31
N GLY A 102 8.12 -0.01 4.20
CA GLY A 102 9.19 -0.49 3.34
C GLY A 102 10.03 0.67 2.77
N ILE A 103 9.37 1.73 2.29
CA ILE A 103 10.05 2.92 1.75
C ILE A 103 10.84 3.61 2.86
N PHE A 104 10.25 3.76 4.04
CA PHE A 104 10.97 4.26 5.23
C PHE A 104 12.25 3.46 5.49
N TYR A 105 12.15 2.13 5.50
CA TYR A 105 13.30 1.26 5.73
C TYR A 105 14.37 1.39 4.64
N VAL A 106 13.96 1.42 3.36
CA VAL A 106 14.87 1.58 2.22
C VAL A 106 15.61 2.92 2.29
N LEU A 107 14.90 4.02 2.54
CA LEU A 107 15.49 5.36 2.67
C LEU A 107 16.44 5.45 3.86
N LEU A 108 16.07 4.87 5.00
CA LEU A 108 16.90 4.84 6.20
C LEU A 108 18.21 4.08 5.93
N LYS A 109 18.12 2.90 5.30
CA LYS A 109 19.29 2.08 4.96
C LYS A 109 20.17 2.70 3.88
N PHE A 110 19.57 3.42 2.93
CA PHE A 110 20.31 4.09 1.86
C PHE A 110 21.05 5.33 2.35
N THR A 111 20.37 6.20 3.09
CA THR A 111 20.93 7.50 3.50
C THR A 111 21.68 7.46 4.82
N GLY A 112 21.43 6.45 5.65
CA GLY A 112 21.91 6.38 7.04
C GLY A 112 21.31 7.44 7.96
N LYS A 113 20.34 8.23 7.49
CA LYS A 113 19.85 9.44 8.15
C LYS A 113 18.35 9.37 8.39
N LEU A 114 17.95 9.29 9.66
CA LEU A 114 16.54 9.22 10.07
C LEU A 114 15.69 10.37 9.51
N ARG A 115 16.25 11.59 9.40
CA ARG A 115 15.50 12.76 8.94
C ARG A 115 14.82 12.56 7.57
N TYR A 116 15.46 11.89 6.63
CA TYR A 116 14.91 11.71 5.28
C TYR A 116 13.84 10.62 5.24
N ALA A 117 14.08 9.51 5.95
CA ALA A 117 13.10 8.45 6.09
C ALA A 117 11.86 8.95 6.86
N ALA A 118 12.07 9.67 7.97
CA ALA A 118 11.01 10.28 8.76
C ALA A 118 10.21 11.31 7.96
N PHE A 119 10.87 12.13 7.14
CA PHE A 119 10.20 13.10 6.28
C PHE A 119 9.23 12.44 5.29
N TYR A 120 9.53 11.24 4.80
CA TYR A 120 8.60 10.47 3.98
C TYR A 120 7.46 9.87 4.82
N LEU A 121 7.80 9.12 5.88
CA LEU A 121 6.82 8.34 6.64
C LEU A 121 5.83 9.22 7.40
N LEU A 122 6.29 10.35 7.93
CA LEU A 122 5.45 11.30 8.68
C LEU A 122 4.91 12.43 7.79
N ASN A 123 5.05 12.32 6.47
CA ASN A 123 4.48 13.31 5.56
C ASN A 123 2.95 13.26 5.63
N PRO A 124 2.25 14.38 5.91
CA PRO A 124 0.79 14.40 5.97
C PRO A 124 0.14 13.92 4.65
N PHE A 125 0.75 14.22 3.51
CA PHE A 125 0.24 13.80 2.21
C PHE A 125 0.36 12.28 2.00
N THR A 126 1.47 11.66 2.40
CA THR A 126 1.61 10.19 2.28
C THR A 126 0.68 9.47 3.25
N ILE A 127 0.55 9.98 4.48
CA ILE A 127 -0.45 9.49 5.46
C ILE A 127 -1.87 9.61 4.90
N TYR A 128 -2.18 10.74 4.27
CA TYR A 128 -3.48 10.98 3.68
C TYR A 128 -3.75 10.00 2.53
N LEU A 129 -2.82 9.80 1.60
CA LEU A 129 -3.00 8.88 0.48
C LEU A 129 -3.24 7.44 0.93
N THR A 130 -2.41 6.91 1.83
CA THR A 130 -2.49 5.48 2.21
C THR A 130 -3.47 5.22 3.35
N GLY A 131 -3.51 6.10 4.35
CA GLY A 131 -4.42 5.97 5.49
C GLY A 131 -5.83 6.47 5.19
N ALA A 132 -5.95 7.75 4.81
CA ALA A 132 -7.25 8.42 4.72
C ALA A 132 -7.99 8.19 3.40
N TRP A 133 -7.27 8.16 2.27
CA TRP A 133 -7.87 8.01 0.95
C TRP A 133 -8.01 6.54 0.57
N GLY A 134 -6.96 5.74 0.84
CA GLY A 134 -6.89 4.34 0.44
C GLY A 134 -6.29 4.12 -0.95
N MET A 135 -5.50 5.07 -1.46
CA MET A 135 -4.73 4.86 -2.68
C MET A 135 -3.56 3.89 -2.45
N TYR A 136 -3.19 3.17 -3.50
CA TYR A 136 -2.14 2.15 -3.49
C TYR A 136 -0.82 2.62 -4.13
N ASP A 137 -0.62 3.93 -4.30
CA ASP A 137 0.59 4.51 -4.90
C ASP A 137 1.88 4.06 -4.21
N SER A 138 1.84 3.80 -2.90
CA SER A 138 3.00 3.31 -2.15
C SER A 138 3.47 1.92 -2.62
N LEU A 139 2.56 1.06 -3.10
CA LEU A 139 2.91 -0.25 -3.69
C LEU A 139 3.80 -0.10 -4.94
N MET A 140 3.54 0.95 -5.73
CA MET A 140 4.39 1.32 -6.87
C MET A 140 5.67 2.02 -6.39
N MET A 141 5.58 2.94 -5.42
CA MET A 141 6.71 3.75 -4.97
C MET A 141 7.81 2.92 -4.30
N LEU A 142 7.47 1.87 -3.56
CA LEU A 142 8.46 1.01 -2.88
C LEU A 142 9.49 0.42 -3.86
N PRO A 143 9.10 -0.36 -4.87
CA PRO A 143 10.03 -0.87 -5.87
C PRO A 143 10.64 0.24 -6.73
N LEU A 144 9.97 1.37 -6.95
CA LEU A 144 10.56 2.52 -7.66
C LEU A 144 11.77 3.09 -6.90
N VAL A 145 11.58 3.41 -5.62
CA VAL A 145 12.64 3.95 -4.75
C VAL A 145 13.76 2.94 -4.58
N ALA A 146 13.44 1.65 -4.39
CA ALA A 146 14.43 0.59 -4.34
C ALA A 146 15.24 0.52 -5.65
N GLY A 147 14.60 0.68 -6.80
CA GLY A 147 15.25 0.71 -8.11
C GLY A 147 16.28 1.84 -8.21
N PHE A 148 15.92 3.07 -7.83
CA PHE A 148 16.88 4.19 -7.81
C PHE A 148 18.04 3.98 -6.82
N VAL A 149 17.79 3.36 -5.67
CA VAL A 149 18.85 2.97 -4.73
C VAL A 149 19.80 1.96 -5.39
N LEU A 150 19.28 0.99 -6.16
CA LEU A 150 20.10 0.01 -6.87
C LEU A 150 20.91 0.65 -8.01
N VAL A 151 20.32 1.60 -8.75
CA VAL A 151 21.05 2.40 -9.76
C VAL A 151 22.24 3.11 -9.12
N SER A 152 22.04 3.78 -7.98
CA SER A 152 23.12 4.48 -7.27
C SER A 152 24.27 3.57 -6.81
N ARG A 153 24.01 2.25 -6.72
CA ARG A 153 24.98 1.21 -6.36
C ARG A 153 25.54 0.47 -7.58
N ASN A 154 25.27 0.97 -8.79
CA ASN A 154 25.66 0.36 -10.06
C ASN A 154 25.09 -1.06 -10.28
N GLN A 155 23.92 -1.37 -9.69
CA GLN A 155 23.26 -2.67 -9.77
C GLN A 155 22.13 -2.66 -10.81
N MET A 156 22.45 -2.30 -12.05
CA MET A 156 21.44 -2.01 -13.10
C MET A 156 20.47 -3.16 -13.35
N ARG A 157 20.94 -4.43 -13.37
CA ARG A 157 20.06 -5.60 -13.59
C ARG A 157 18.94 -5.68 -12.55
N PHE A 158 19.29 -5.51 -11.27
CA PHE A 158 18.31 -5.53 -10.18
C PHE A 158 17.44 -4.28 -10.19
N ALA A 159 18.00 -3.11 -10.55
CA ALA A 159 17.23 -1.89 -10.70
C ALA A 159 16.14 -2.05 -11.78
N SER A 160 16.46 -2.63 -12.94
CA SER A 160 15.50 -2.90 -14.01
C SER A 160 14.36 -3.80 -13.53
N VAL A 161 14.66 -4.89 -12.81
CA VAL A 161 13.62 -5.76 -12.23
C VAL A 161 12.73 -4.96 -11.27
N SER A 162 13.33 -4.11 -10.43
CA SER A 162 12.59 -3.24 -9.51
C SER A 162 11.65 -2.28 -10.25
N PHE A 163 12.11 -1.65 -11.33
CA PHE A 163 11.28 -0.76 -12.15
C PHE A 163 10.17 -1.51 -12.90
N VAL A 164 10.42 -2.74 -13.36
CA VAL A 164 9.35 -3.57 -13.93
C VAL A 164 8.27 -3.86 -12.88
N ILE A 165 8.66 -4.29 -11.67
CA ILE A 165 7.71 -4.55 -10.58
C ILE A 165 6.92 -3.27 -10.25
N SER A 166 7.59 -2.13 -10.20
CA SER A 166 6.96 -0.82 -10.02
C SER A 166 5.91 -0.53 -11.11
N GLY A 167 6.27 -0.74 -12.37
CA GLY A 167 5.39 -0.54 -13.52
C GLY A 167 4.18 -1.47 -13.54
N LEU A 168 4.30 -2.68 -13.00
CA LEU A 168 3.20 -3.65 -12.85
C LEU A 168 2.16 -3.22 -11.79
N PHE A 169 2.53 -2.37 -10.83
CA PHE A 169 1.56 -1.77 -9.90
C PHE A 169 0.88 -0.54 -10.50
N LYS A 170 1.65 0.33 -11.17
CA LYS A 170 1.14 1.52 -11.85
C LYS A 170 2.07 1.87 -13.00
N LEU A 171 1.53 2.16 -14.18
CA LEU A 171 2.33 2.40 -15.40
C LEU A 171 3.40 3.50 -15.22
N PHE A 172 3.17 4.45 -14.31
CA PHE A 172 4.15 5.47 -13.93
C PHE A 172 5.49 4.88 -13.46
N GLY A 173 5.50 3.67 -12.89
CA GLY A 173 6.70 2.96 -12.49
C GLY A 173 7.65 2.59 -13.64
N PHE A 174 7.20 2.64 -14.90
CA PHE A 174 8.03 2.41 -16.08
C PHE A 174 8.81 3.66 -16.55
N ILE A 175 8.52 4.86 -16.03
CA ILE A 175 9.18 6.11 -16.43
C ILE A 175 10.72 6.03 -16.44
N PRO A 176 11.39 5.38 -15.47
CA PRO A 176 12.85 5.28 -15.48
C PRO A 176 13.43 4.68 -16.78
N PHE A 177 12.70 3.80 -17.49
CA PHE A 177 13.17 3.23 -18.76
C PHE A 177 13.19 4.22 -19.93
N GLY A 178 12.51 5.37 -19.80
CA GLY A 178 12.59 6.46 -20.77
C GLY A 178 13.63 7.53 -20.40
N LEU A 179 14.19 7.49 -19.19
CA LEU A 179 15.08 8.52 -18.65
C LEU A 179 16.53 8.04 -18.43
N LEU A 180 16.76 6.73 -18.30
CA LEU A 180 18.05 6.09 -18.06
C LEU A 180 18.51 5.30 -19.29
#